data_AF-A0A965PTD1-F1
#
_entry.id   AF-A0A965PTD1-F1
#
_cell.length_a   1.000
_cell.length_b   1.000
_cell.length_c   1.000
_cell.angle_alpha   90.00
_cell.angle_beta   90.00
_cell.angle_gamma   90.00
#
_symmetry.space_group_name_H-M   'P 1'
#
loop_
_entity.id
_entity.type
_entity.pdbx_description
1 polymer ?
#
loop_
_entity_poly.entity_id
_entity_poly.type
_entity_poly.pdbx_seq_one_letter_code
_entity_poly.pdbx_strand_id
1 'polypeptide(L)'
;MGKWPLPSPFFAYHVSSSGPTRTYPPTMGQDAVLALLEAYPKHHAVIIGLDNSNNFKVDHPRVIDLFNCTKTVRSLFPIISGADFVVAPDSSVNHMAAGLDTPCVSLWGSYDPKDRVSFYSKNVSIFKPDTCPHAPCRPHAGLPQAKCKDATNKTPKTQYWCNALRNITAQDIVEASKKAMELEEVKESK
;
A
#
# COMPACT_ATOMS: atom_id res chain seq x y z
N MET A 1 -4.89 -22.12 -12.40
CA MET A 1 -6.01 -21.58 -11.59
C MET A 1 -6.94 -20.84 -12.53
N GLY A 2 -8.25 -21.10 -12.52
CA GLY A 2 -9.19 -20.37 -13.40
C GLY A 2 -9.17 -18.88 -13.07
N LYS A 3 -9.18 -18.00 -14.09
CA LYS A 3 -9.17 -16.54 -13.88
C LYS A 3 -10.44 -16.15 -13.12
N TRP A 4 -10.28 -15.63 -11.90
CA TRP A 4 -11.34 -14.95 -11.16
C TRP A 4 -11.89 -13.81 -12.03
N PRO A 5 -13.21 -13.46 -12.01
CA PRO A 5 -13.84 -12.63 -13.04
C PRO A 5 -13.45 -11.13 -13.02
N LEU A 6 -12.28 -10.77 -12.50
CA LEU A 6 -11.74 -9.42 -12.58
C LEU A 6 -11.14 -9.17 -13.98
N PRO A 7 -11.38 -7.99 -14.57
CA PRO A 7 -10.76 -7.62 -15.82
C PRO A 7 -9.23 -7.51 -15.63
N SER A 8 -8.50 -8.14 -16.54
CA SER A 8 -7.04 -8.07 -16.62
C SER A 8 -6.66 -7.11 -17.76
N PRO A 9 -5.56 -6.33 -17.63
CA PRO A 9 -4.67 -6.27 -16.47
C PRO A 9 -5.25 -5.43 -15.32
N PHE A 10 -4.79 -5.69 -14.08
CA PHE A 10 -5.17 -4.89 -12.92
C PHE A 10 -4.08 -4.88 -11.85
N PHE A 11 -4.08 -3.81 -11.04
CA PHE A 11 -3.34 -3.76 -9.78
C PHE A 11 -4.33 -3.73 -8.61
N ALA A 12 -3.92 -4.28 -7.48
CA ALA A 12 -4.71 -4.19 -6.25
C ALA A 12 -4.18 -3.08 -5.33
N TYR A 13 -5.07 -2.32 -4.71
CA TYR A 13 -4.71 -1.29 -3.74
C TYR A 13 -5.37 -1.60 -2.39
N HIS A 14 -4.56 -1.93 -1.39
CA HIS A 14 -5.03 -2.22 -0.04
C HIS A 14 -5.08 -0.94 0.80
N VAL A 15 -6.28 -0.56 1.25
CA VAL A 15 -6.54 0.77 1.83
C VAL A 15 -5.94 0.95 3.21
N SER A 16 -6.22 0.03 4.15
CA SER A 16 -5.96 0.24 5.57
C SER A 16 -5.15 -0.90 6.20
N SER A 17 -4.28 -0.54 7.14
CA SER A 17 -3.71 -1.48 8.12
C SER A 17 -4.64 -1.63 9.32
N SER A 18 -4.20 -2.32 10.37
CA SER A 18 -4.98 -2.53 11.61
C SER A 18 -5.22 -1.24 12.43
N GLY A 19 -4.70 -0.10 11.98
CA GLY A 19 -4.84 1.19 12.66
C GLY A 19 -4.12 2.31 11.92
N PRO A 20 -4.49 3.58 12.20
CA PRO A 20 -4.09 4.74 11.40
C PRO A 20 -2.58 5.01 11.44
N THR A 21 -1.87 4.52 12.47
CA THR A 21 -0.41 4.63 12.60
C THR A 21 0.34 4.02 11.42
N ARG A 22 -0.22 2.97 10.81
CA ARG A 22 0.38 2.22 9.70
C ARG A 22 -0.39 2.36 8.39
N THR A 23 -1.58 2.93 8.42
CA THR A 23 -2.39 3.20 7.22
C THR A 23 -1.82 4.41 6.49
N TYR A 24 -1.61 4.30 5.18
CA TYR A 24 -1.31 5.47 4.35
C TYR A 24 -2.57 6.35 4.30
N PRO A 25 -2.47 7.68 4.44
CA PRO A 25 -3.65 8.54 4.55
C PRO A 25 -4.63 8.32 3.41
N PRO A 26 -5.93 8.11 3.68
CA PRO A 26 -6.91 7.75 2.66
C PRO A 26 -6.94 8.70 1.46
N THR A 27 -6.91 10.01 1.70
CA THR A 27 -6.91 11.02 0.62
C THR A 27 -5.68 10.91 -0.27
N MET A 28 -4.50 10.75 0.33
CA MET A 28 -3.26 10.55 -0.42
C MET A 28 -3.26 9.21 -1.16
N GLY A 29 -3.94 8.20 -0.60
CA GLY A 29 -4.15 6.91 -1.26
C GLY A 29 -5.06 7.00 -2.48
N GLN A 30 -6.10 7.84 -2.43
CA GLN A 30 -6.96 8.13 -3.59
C GLN A 30 -6.13 8.78 -4.71
N ASP A 31 -5.30 9.77 -4.36
CA ASP A 31 -4.39 10.42 -5.32
C ASP A 31 -3.39 9.42 -5.91
N ALA A 32 -2.86 8.50 -5.10
CA ALA A 32 -1.96 7.45 -5.56
C ALA A 32 -2.65 6.48 -6.54
N VAL A 33 -3.89 6.09 -6.28
CA VAL A 33 -4.68 5.25 -7.20
C VAL A 33 -4.88 5.94 -8.54
N LEU A 34 -5.22 7.23 -8.55
CA LEU A 34 -5.40 8.00 -9.78
C LEU A 34 -4.07 8.11 -10.56
N ALA A 35 -2.97 8.42 -9.89
CA ALA A 35 -1.64 8.47 -10.52
C ALA A 35 -1.21 7.12 -11.10
N LEU A 36 -1.52 6.01 -10.43
CA LEU A 36 -1.29 4.67 -10.97
C LEU A 36 -2.18 4.39 -12.20
N LEU A 37 -3.45 4.76 -12.18
CA LEU A 37 -4.34 4.60 -13.33
C LEU A 37 -3.88 5.41 -14.55
N GLU A 38 -3.28 6.58 -14.33
CA GLU A 38 -2.65 7.37 -15.39
C GLU A 38 -1.38 6.69 -15.92
N ALA A 39 -0.49 6.24 -15.04
CA ALA A 39 0.75 5.55 -15.42
C ALA A 39 0.50 4.20 -16.12
N TYR A 40 -0.61 3.54 -15.82
CA TYR A 40 -1.00 2.23 -16.35
C TYR A 40 -2.36 2.33 -17.08
N PRO A 41 -2.38 2.84 -18.33
CA PRO A 41 -3.62 3.19 -19.04
C PRO A 41 -4.50 1.99 -19.42
N LYS A 42 -3.96 0.76 -19.36
CA LYS A 42 -4.70 -0.49 -19.62
C LYS A 42 -5.19 -1.18 -18.34
N HIS A 43 -4.67 -0.78 -17.18
CA HIS A 43 -4.97 -1.45 -15.91
C HIS A 43 -6.29 -0.99 -15.33
N HIS A 44 -6.94 -1.90 -14.61
CA HIS A 44 -7.97 -1.57 -13.62
C HIS A 44 -7.34 -1.42 -12.24
N ALA A 45 -7.95 -0.61 -11.39
CA ALA A 45 -7.60 -0.50 -9.98
C ALA A 45 -8.62 -1.29 -9.14
N VAL A 46 -8.18 -2.34 -8.46
CA VAL A 46 -9.04 -3.13 -7.57
C VAL A 46 -8.78 -2.70 -6.14
N ILE A 47 -9.75 -1.99 -5.55
CA ILE A 47 -9.61 -1.45 -4.19
C ILE A 47 -10.05 -2.51 -3.19
N ILE A 48 -9.19 -2.86 -2.24
CA ILE A 48 -9.40 -3.93 -1.27
C ILE A 48 -9.10 -3.48 0.16
N GLY A 49 -9.57 -4.25 1.13
CA GLY A 49 -9.35 -4.01 2.56
C GLY A 49 -10.64 -3.84 3.34
N LEU A 50 -10.51 -3.63 4.64
CA LEU A 50 -11.63 -3.48 5.58
C LEU A 50 -11.31 -2.38 6.57
N ASP A 51 -12.07 -1.29 6.50
CA ASP A 51 -12.03 -0.20 7.47
C ASP A 51 -13.34 0.59 7.40
N ASN A 52 -14.27 0.25 8.29
CA ASN A 52 -15.59 0.88 8.37
C ASN A 52 -15.53 2.33 8.89
N SER A 53 -14.36 2.81 9.35
CA SER A 53 -14.17 4.20 9.80
C SER A 53 -13.76 5.13 8.67
N ASN A 54 -13.47 4.59 7.49
CA ASN A 54 -13.00 5.32 6.33
C ASN A 54 -13.98 5.18 5.15
N ASN A 55 -14.16 6.24 4.39
CA ASN A 55 -14.91 6.24 3.14
C ASN A 55 -13.94 6.42 1.95
N PHE A 56 -13.18 5.35 1.66
CA PHE A 56 -12.23 5.36 0.54
C PHE A 56 -12.99 5.15 -0.76
N LYS A 57 -13.22 6.24 -1.51
CA LYS A 57 -13.89 6.22 -2.81
C LYS A 57 -13.02 6.90 -3.87
N VAL A 58 -12.83 6.26 -5.02
CA VAL A 58 -12.15 6.84 -6.18
C VAL A 58 -13.14 6.82 -7.35
N ASP A 59 -13.52 7.99 -7.84
CA ASP A 59 -14.47 8.12 -8.94
C ASP A 59 -13.74 8.05 -10.28
N HIS A 60 -13.62 6.83 -10.82
CA HIS A 60 -12.97 6.60 -12.10
C HIS A 60 -13.50 5.32 -12.76
N PRO A 61 -13.75 5.28 -14.09
CA PRO A 61 -14.43 4.17 -14.76
C PRO A 61 -13.67 2.83 -14.71
N ARG A 62 -12.36 2.86 -14.47
CA ARG A 62 -11.50 1.66 -14.33
C ARG A 62 -11.27 1.24 -12.87
N VAL A 63 -11.97 1.84 -11.91
CA VAL A 63 -11.92 1.44 -10.50
C VAL A 63 -12.98 0.38 -10.23
N ILE A 64 -12.55 -0.72 -9.61
CA ILE A 64 -13.41 -1.76 -9.08
C ILE A 64 -13.32 -1.68 -7.56
N ASP A 65 -14.39 -1.19 -6.95
CA ASP A 65 -14.46 -1.01 -5.51
C ASP A 65 -14.92 -2.31 -4.84
N LEU A 66 -13.96 -3.02 -4.21
CA LEU A 66 -14.22 -4.15 -3.32
C LEU A 66 -13.87 -3.79 -1.87
N PHE A 67 -13.73 -2.50 -1.56
CA PHE A 67 -13.44 -2.05 -0.21
C PHE A 67 -14.60 -2.42 0.72
N ASN A 68 -14.27 -2.97 1.90
CA ASN A 68 -15.22 -3.58 2.83
C ASN A 68 -15.98 -4.81 2.30
N CYS A 69 -15.69 -5.30 1.09
CA CYS A 69 -16.20 -6.57 0.55
C CYS A 69 -15.25 -7.75 0.82
N THR A 70 -13.98 -7.49 1.14
CA THR A 70 -12.96 -8.53 1.41
C THR A 70 -12.79 -8.82 2.89
N LYS A 71 -13.89 -9.08 3.62
CA LYS A 71 -13.88 -9.21 5.09
C LYS A 71 -13.13 -10.42 5.62
N THR A 72 -13.02 -11.48 4.81
CA THR A 72 -12.28 -12.69 5.19
C THR A 72 -10.91 -12.68 4.53
N VAL A 73 -9.89 -13.11 5.26
CA VAL A 73 -8.53 -13.26 4.69
C VAL A 73 -8.53 -14.08 3.40
N ARG A 74 -9.37 -15.12 3.32
CA ARG A 74 -9.48 -15.98 2.13
C ARG A 74 -9.92 -15.24 0.88
N SER A 75 -10.75 -14.21 1.02
CA SER A 75 -11.22 -13.41 -0.11
C SER A 75 -10.13 -12.55 -0.76
N LEU A 76 -9.02 -12.29 -0.05
CA LEU A 76 -7.89 -11.52 -0.58
C LEU A 76 -7.01 -12.35 -1.53
N PHE A 77 -6.86 -13.65 -1.28
CA PHE A 77 -5.97 -14.51 -2.07
C PHE A 77 -6.21 -14.49 -3.58
N PRO A 78 -7.45 -14.68 -4.11
CA PRO A 78 -7.66 -14.67 -5.56
C PRO A 78 -7.42 -13.29 -6.19
N ILE A 79 -7.61 -12.21 -5.42
CA ILE A 79 -7.36 -10.84 -5.91
C ILE A 79 -5.85 -10.58 -5.98
N ILE A 80 -5.12 -10.88 -4.90
CA ILE A 80 -3.67 -10.71 -4.84
C ILE A 80 -2.98 -11.58 -5.90
N SER A 81 -3.32 -12.87 -5.96
CA SER A 81 -2.70 -13.81 -6.92
C SER A 81 -2.96 -13.46 -8.39
N GLY A 82 -4.02 -12.69 -8.69
CA GLY A 82 -4.35 -12.30 -10.05
C GLY A 82 -3.88 -10.90 -10.44
N ALA A 83 -3.36 -10.11 -9.49
CA ALA A 83 -2.89 -8.76 -9.74
C ALA A 83 -1.49 -8.78 -10.36
N ASP A 84 -1.20 -7.83 -11.25
CA ASP A 84 0.15 -7.65 -11.78
C ASP A 84 1.08 -7.10 -10.69
N PHE A 85 0.55 -6.28 -9.79
CA PHE A 85 1.19 -5.87 -8.55
C PHE A 85 0.15 -5.43 -7.51
N VAL A 86 0.58 -5.37 -6.25
CA VAL A 86 -0.23 -4.88 -5.13
C VAL A 86 0.45 -3.70 -4.44
N VAL A 87 -0.31 -2.66 -4.13
CA VAL A 87 0.13 -1.57 -3.24
C VAL A 87 -0.53 -1.75 -1.88
N ALA A 88 0.27 -1.75 -0.80
CA ALA A 88 -0.28 -1.93 0.54
C ALA A 88 0.53 -1.19 1.62
N PRO A 89 -0.14 -0.66 2.67
CA PRO A 89 0.55 -0.22 3.89
C PRO A 89 1.21 -1.40 4.62
N ASP A 90 2.01 -1.14 5.66
CA ASP A 90 2.47 -2.16 6.63
C ASP A 90 1.26 -2.94 7.20
N SER A 91 0.93 -4.05 6.55
CA SER A 91 -0.31 -4.82 6.71
C SER A 91 -0.08 -6.27 6.28
N SER A 92 -1.04 -7.14 6.59
CA SER A 92 -0.99 -8.56 6.22
C SER A 92 -0.88 -8.82 4.72
N VAL A 93 -1.36 -7.88 3.88
CA VAL A 93 -1.32 -8.01 2.42
C VAL A 93 0.11 -8.07 1.87
N ASN A 94 1.08 -7.38 2.50
CA ASN A 94 2.49 -7.49 2.10
C ASN A 94 3.00 -8.94 2.21
N HIS A 95 2.63 -9.61 3.29
CA HIS A 95 3.04 -10.99 3.56
C HIS A 95 2.31 -11.98 2.64
N MET A 96 1.03 -11.71 2.33
CA MET A 96 0.26 -12.51 1.39
C MET A 96 0.81 -12.41 -0.04
N ALA A 97 1.13 -11.19 -0.50
CA ALA A 97 1.73 -10.98 -1.82
C ALA A 97 3.05 -11.73 -1.95
N ALA A 98 3.92 -11.66 -0.94
CA ALA A 98 5.17 -12.43 -0.92
C ALA A 98 4.94 -13.95 -0.98
N GLY A 99 3.96 -14.47 -0.22
CA GLY A 99 3.62 -15.90 -0.24
C GLY A 99 2.97 -16.38 -1.53
N LEU A 100 2.32 -15.48 -2.28
CA LEU A 100 1.69 -15.75 -3.57
C LEU A 100 2.59 -15.44 -4.77
N ASP A 101 3.84 -15.05 -4.53
CA ASP A 101 4.80 -14.62 -5.55
C ASP A 101 4.28 -13.45 -6.41
N THR A 102 3.46 -12.57 -5.83
CA THR A 102 2.92 -11.36 -6.47
C THR A 102 3.80 -10.15 -6.13
N PRO A 103 4.20 -9.32 -7.11
CA PRO A 103 4.92 -8.08 -6.84
C PRO A 103 4.16 -7.14 -5.90
N CYS A 104 4.89 -6.52 -4.98
CA CYS A 104 4.29 -5.65 -3.97
C CYS A 104 5.06 -4.34 -3.79
N VAL A 105 4.36 -3.22 -3.84
CA VAL A 105 4.82 -1.92 -3.38
C VAL A 105 4.32 -1.73 -1.95
N SER A 106 5.22 -1.84 -0.98
CA SER A 106 4.87 -1.73 0.44
C SER A 106 5.21 -0.34 1.00
N LEU A 107 4.26 0.26 1.73
CA LEU A 107 4.36 1.63 2.24
C LEU A 107 4.67 1.65 3.74
N TRP A 108 5.76 2.31 4.13
CA TRP A 108 6.32 2.26 5.48
C TRP A 108 6.46 3.64 6.13
N GLY A 109 6.47 3.66 7.46
CA GLY A 109 6.64 4.90 8.22
C GLY A 109 7.04 4.67 9.68
N SER A 110 6.12 4.20 10.53
CA SER A 110 6.44 4.00 11.95
C SER A 110 7.37 2.80 12.20
N TYR A 111 7.48 1.90 11.21
CA TYR A 111 8.35 0.72 11.21
C TYR A 111 9.29 0.78 10.01
N ASP A 112 10.48 0.20 10.16
CA ASP A 112 11.43 0.02 9.05
C ASP A 112 11.00 -1.22 8.23
N PRO A 113 10.95 -1.15 6.89
CA PRO A 113 10.69 -2.33 6.07
C PRO A 113 11.68 -3.49 6.34
N LYS A 114 12.93 -3.20 6.70
CA LYS A 114 13.94 -4.23 6.99
C LYS A 114 13.57 -5.12 8.16
N ASP A 115 12.70 -4.64 9.06
CA ASP A 115 12.24 -5.38 10.23
C ASP A 115 11.27 -6.53 9.84
N ARG A 116 10.63 -6.47 8.67
CA ARG A 116 9.50 -7.37 8.33
C ARG A 116 9.53 -7.98 6.93
N VAL A 117 10.10 -7.29 5.95
CA VAL A 117 9.99 -7.67 4.52
C VAL A 117 11.34 -7.73 3.80
N SER A 118 12.45 -7.74 4.54
CA SER A 118 13.82 -7.79 4.00
C SER A 118 14.12 -8.99 3.11
N PHE A 119 13.35 -10.06 3.22
CA PHE A 119 13.53 -11.30 2.44
C PHE A 119 12.49 -11.49 1.33
N TYR A 120 11.64 -10.49 1.06
CA TYR A 120 10.60 -10.60 0.05
C TYR A 120 11.15 -10.16 -1.30
N SER A 121 11.45 -11.13 -2.18
CA SER A 121 12.18 -10.91 -3.43
C SER A 121 11.47 -10.00 -4.43
N LYS A 122 10.13 -10.01 -4.46
CA LYS A 122 9.31 -9.15 -5.35
C LYS A 122 8.69 -7.95 -4.63
N ASN A 123 9.26 -7.54 -3.50
CA ASN A 123 8.75 -6.42 -2.73
C ASN A 123 9.65 -5.18 -2.89
N VAL A 124 9.05 -4.08 -3.34
CA VAL A 124 9.66 -2.76 -3.41
C VAL A 124 9.11 -1.92 -2.26
N SER A 125 9.89 -1.78 -1.19
CA SER A 125 9.50 -0.99 -0.02
C SER A 125 9.82 0.50 -0.20
N ILE A 126 8.83 1.34 0.10
CA ILE A 126 9.01 2.79 0.17
C ILE A 126 9.03 3.23 1.64
N PHE A 127 10.10 3.92 2.02
CA PHE A 127 10.26 4.49 3.36
C PHE A 127 10.97 5.85 3.26
N LYS A 128 10.29 6.93 3.68
CA LYS A 128 10.80 8.32 3.59
C LYS A 128 10.83 9.00 4.96
N PRO A 129 11.80 8.62 5.83
CA PRO A 129 11.88 9.08 7.21
C PRO A 129 12.40 10.52 7.39
N ASP A 130 12.87 11.16 6.33
CA ASP A 130 13.53 12.48 6.31
C ASP A 130 12.71 13.61 6.96
N THR A 131 11.39 13.50 6.97
CA THR A 131 10.51 14.49 7.64
C THR A 131 10.35 14.28 9.14
N CYS A 132 10.73 13.12 9.68
CA CYS A 132 10.47 12.74 11.06
C CYS A 132 11.74 12.20 11.73
N PRO A 133 12.38 12.96 12.65
CA PRO A 133 13.65 12.56 13.27
C PRO A 133 13.55 11.32 14.15
N HIS A 134 12.33 10.90 14.49
CA HIS A 134 12.05 9.73 15.31
C HIS A 134 11.69 8.48 14.50
N ALA A 135 11.54 8.58 13.18
CA ALA A 135 11.18 7.45 12.34
C ALA A 135 12.44 6.60 12.03
N PRO A 136 12.39 5.27 12.15
CA PRO A 136 11.26 4.43 12.60
C PRO A 136 11.13 4.41 14.14
N CYS A 137 9.94 4.69 14.68
CA CYS A 137 9.69 4.80 16.12
C CYS A 137 9.12 3.54 16.79
N ARG A 138 8.68 2.55 16.01
CA ARG A 138 8.18 1.22 16.44
C ARG A 138 7.16 1.26 17.60
N PRO A 139 6.04 1.99 17.45
CA PRO A 139 5.08 2.15 18.53
C PRO A 139 4.18 0.92 18.72
N HIS A 140 3.97 0.49 19.96
CA HIS A 140 3.05 -0.59 20.32
C HIS A 140 1.58 -0.16 20.48
N ALA A 141 1.32 1.07 20.94
CA ALA A 141 -0.01 1.55 21.35
C ALA A 141 -0.46 2.83 20.61
N GLY A 142 -0.02 3.00 19.35
CA GLY A 142 -0.31 4.17 18.53
C GLY A 142 0.82 5.20 18.48
N LEU A 143 0.68 6.21 17.61
CA LEU A 143 1.73 7.21 17.38
C LEU A 143 2.10 7.97 18.67
N PRO A 144 3.42 8.16 18.96
CA PRO A 144 3.89 8.87 20.14
C PRO A 144 3.68 10.39 19.98
N GLN A 145 2.47 10.87 20.26
CA GLN A 145 2.01 12.24 19.99
C GLN A 145 2.99 13.32 20.46
N ALA A 146 3.58 13.15 21.65
CA ALA A 146 4.53 14.09 22.22
C ALA A 146 5.81 14.26 21.37
N LYS A 147 6.20 13.25 20.59
CA LYS A 147 7.37 13.25 19.69
C LYS A 147 7.01 13.57 18.24
N CYS A 148 5.79 13.23 17.79
CA CYS A 148 5.36 13.49 16.41
C CYS A 148 5.38 14.98 16.03
N LYS A 149 5.29 15.88 17.02
CA LYS A 149 5.38 17.33 16.84
C LYS A 149 6.76 17.85 16.40
N ASP A 150 7.79 17.01 16.45
CA ASP A 150 9.16 17.36 16.06
C ASP A 150 9.39 17.14 14.55
N ALA A 151 8.44 16.50 13.86
CA ALA A 151 8.49 16.32 12.42
C ALA A 151 8.28 17.65 11.67
N THR A 152 8.95 17.81 10.53
CA THR A 152 8.85 19.01 9.69
C THR A 152 7.48 19.15 9.02
N ASN A 153 6.80 18.02 8.75
CA ASN A 153 5.48 17.96 8.13
C ASN A 153 4.33 17.66 9.11
N LYS A 154 4.50 17.91 10.41
CA LYS A 154 3.52 17.63 11.46
C LYS A 154 2.12 18.17 11.16
N THR A 155 1.08 17.43 11.54
CA THR A 155 -0.28 17.97 11.52
C THR A 155 -0.55 18.87 12.73
N PRO A 156 -1.39 19.90 12.60
CA PRO A 156 -1.97 20.57 13.75
C PRO A 156 -2.76 19.56 14.60
N LYS A 157 -2.68 19.65 15.94
CA LYS A 157 -3.40 18.80 16.89
C LYS A 157 -2.95 17.31 16.82
N THR A 158 -3.90 16.39 16.88
CA THR A 158 -3.65 14.94 16.95
C THR A 158 -3.11 14.42 15.62
N GLN A 159 -1.96 13.75 15.68
CA GLN A 159 -1.37 13.05 14.55
C GLN A 159 -1.99 11.65 14.44
N TYR A 160 -2.83 11.43 13.43
CA TYR A 160 -3.44 10.12 13.17
C TYR A 160 -2.53 9.21 12.32
N TRP A 161 -1.96 9.76 11.25
CA TRP A 161 -1.10 9.03 10.31
C TRP A 161 0.37 9.37 10.50
N CYS A 162 1.27 8.40 10.32
CA CYS A 162 2.70 8.61 10.54
C CYS A 162 3.29 9.68 9.60
N ASN A 163 4.12 10.58 10.11
CA ASN A 163 4.74 11.66 9.33
C ASN A 163 5.70 11.17 8.24
N ALA A 164 6.47 10.12 8.49
CA ALA A 164 7.31 9.48 7.47
C ALA A 164 6.47 8.80 6.39
N LEU A 165 5.36 8.16 6.77
CA LEU A 165 4.42 7.53 5.82
C LEU A 165 3.72 8.58 4.95
N ARG A 166 3.36 9.74 5.53
CA ARG A 166 2.81 10.91 4.85
C ARG A 166 3.81 11.62 3.93
N ASN A 167 5.09 11.29 4.02
CA ASN A 167 6.10 11.87 3.13
C ASN A 167 6.26 11.09 1.82
N ILE A 168 5.62 9.94 1.71
CA ILE A 168 5.49 9.19 0.47
C ILE A 168 4.50 9.93 -0.42
N THR A 169 4.90 10.22 -1.66
CA THR A 169 4.08 10.86 -2.68
C THR A 169 3.45 9.81 -3.59
N ALA A 170 2.40 10.18 -4.32
CA ALA A 170 1.82 9.34 -5.37
C ALA A 170 2.87 8.94 -6.43
N GLN A 171 3.79 9.85 -6.76
CA GLN A 171 4.85 9.58 -7.73
C GLN A 171 5.86 8.56 -7.21
N ASP A 172 6.23 8.60 -5.92
CA ASP A 172 7.09 7.57 -5.32
C ASP A 172 6.46 6.16 -5.49
N ILE A 173 5.12 6.07 -5.35
CA ILE A 173 4.36 4.82 -5.52
C ILE A 173 4.37 4.36 -6.98
N VAL A 174 4.20 5.28 -7.94
CA VAL A 174 4.29 4.99 -9.39
C VAL A 174 5.68 4.51 -9.79
N GLU A 175 6.75 5.10 -9.25
CA GLU A 175 8.11 4.68 -9.54
C GLU A 175 8.44 3.32 -8.93
N ALA A 176 7.94 3.06 -7.72
CA ALA A 176 8.09 1.77 -7.09
C ALA A 176 7.30 0.67 -7.81
N SER A 177 6.11 0.96 -8.35
CA SER A 177 5.33 -0.03 -9.10
C SER A 177 5.98 -0.41 -10.43
N LYS A 178 6.64 0.52 -11.12
CA LYS A 178 7.45 0.19 -12.32
C LYS A 178 8.55 -0.81 -11.99
N LYS A 179 9.30 -0.56 -10.90
CA LYS A 179 10.31 -1.50 -10.40
C LYS A 179 9.70 -2.85 -10.01
N ALA A 180 8.53 -2.85 -9.38
CA ALA A 180 7.85 -4.08 -8.99
C ALA A 180 7.45 -4.92 -10.21
N MET A 181 6.99 -4.28 -11.30
CA MET A 181 6.67 -4.95 -12.56
C MET A 181 7.91 -5.55 -13.24
N GLU A 182 9.05 -4.85 -13.22
CA GLU A 182 10.32 -5.37 -13.77
C GLU A 182 10.79 -6.65 -13.05
N LEU A 183 10.52 -6.78 -11.73
CA LEU A 183 10.85 -7.99 -10.97
C LEU A 183 10.01 -9.21 -11.38
N GLU A 184 8.86 -9.01 -12.03
CA GLU A 184 8.04 -10.08 -12.60
C GLU A 184 8.65 -10.60 -13.91
N GLU A 185 9.01 -9.69 -14.82
CA GLU A 185 9.47 -9.99 -16.19
C GLU A 185 10.81 -10.76 -16.23
N VAL A 186 11.69 -10.52 -15.26
CA VAL A 186 13.02 -11.18 -15.16
C VAL A 186 12.92 -12.70 -14.90
N LYS A 187 11.75 -13.20 -14.49
CA LYS A 187 11.52 -14.62 -14.22
C LYS A 187 10.87 -15.35 -15.38
N GLU A 188 10.03 -14.70 -16.20
CA GLU A 188 9.46 -15.30 -17.41
C GLU A 188 10.50 -15.53 -18.52
N SER A 189 11.67 -14.91 -18.41
CA SER A 189 12.78 -14.99 -19.35
C SER A 189 13.88 -15.99 -18.95
N LYS A 190 13.68 -16.78 -17.88
CA LYS A 190 14.56 -17.88 -17.44
C LYS A 190 13.84 -19.22 -17.49
#